data_AF-A0A7G7KP63-F1
#
_entry.id   AF-A0A7G7KP63-F1
#
_cell.length_a   1.000
_cell.length_b   1.000
_cell.length_c   1.000
_cell.angle_alpha   90.00
_cell.angle_beta   90.00
_cell.angle_gamma   90.00
#
_symmetry.space_group_name_H-M   'P 1'
#
loop_
_entity.id
_entity.type
_entity.pdbx_description
1 polymer ?
#
loop_
_entity_poly.entity_id
_entity_poly.type
_entity_poly.pdbx_seq_one_letter_code
_entity_poly.pdbx_strand_id
1 'polypeptide(L)' 'MIQSVLTWIWLSSGALLVITVLLHSPKGDGMGGLASSGSSMFTSARSAEATLNRITWTLLAIFLGLATALSAGWFKGL' A
#
# COMPACT_ATOMS: atom_id res chain seq x y z
N MET A 1 22.22 -14.22 6.79
CA MET A 1 21.41 -14.44 5.56
C MET A 1 20.00 -13.87 5.71
N ILE A 2 19.38 -13.99 6.89
CA ILE A 2 18.03 -13.47 7.17
C ILE A 2 17.89 -11.96 6.92
N GLN A 3 18.90 -11.16 7.31
CA GLN A 3 18.90 -9.72 7.11
C GLN A 3 18.83 -9.35 5.62
N SER A 4 19.59 -10.05 4.77
CA SER A 4 19.55 -9.82 3.31
C SER A 4 18.18 -10.12 2.72
N VAL A 5 17.52 -11.18 3.18
CA VAL A 5 16.15 -11.52 2.75
C VAL A 5 15.15 -10.44 3.18
N LEU A 6 15.22 -10.00 4.44
CA LEU A 6 14.36 -8.93 4.97
C LEU A 6 14.55 -7.61 4.20
N THR A 7 15.79 -7.25 3.85
CA THR A 7 16.08 -6.07 3.03
C THR A 7 15.46 -6.19 1.62
N TRP A 8 15.52 -7.37 1.00
CA TRP A 8 14.89 -7.60 -0.31
C TRP A 8 13.37 -7.50 -0.25
N ILE A 9 12.75 -8.03 0.82
CA ILE A 9 11.30 -7.91 1.05
C ILE A 9 10.93 -6.44 1.26
N TRP A 10 11.70 -5.71 2.09
CA TRP A 10 11.48 -4.28 2.32
C TRP A 10 11.57 -3.48 1.01
N LEU A 11 12.61 -3.69 0.21
CA LEU A 11 12.79 -3.03 -1.08
C LEU A 11 11.62 -3.33 -2.04
N SER A 12 11.23 -4.61 -2.13
CA SER A 12 10.12 -5.04 -2.99
C SER A 12 8.79 -4.44 -2.54
N SER A 13 8.54 -4.37 -1.23
CA SER A 13 7.33 -3.72 -0.69
C SER A 13 7.28 -2.23 -1.02
N GLY A 14 8.42 -1.53 -1.00
CA GLY A 14 8.52 -0.13 -1.41
C GLY A 14 8.23 0.07 -2.90
N ALA A 15 8.77 -0.80 -3.77
CA ALA A 15 8.47 -0.74 -5.20
C ALA A 15 6.98 -1.01 -5.49
N LEU A 16 6.39 -2.01 -4.83
CA LEU A 16 4.97 -2.30 -4.95
C LEU A 16 4.12 -1.13 -4.44
N LEU A 17 4.50 -0.46 -3.35
CA LEU A 17 3.80 0.74 -2.87
C LEU A 17 3.79 1.86 -3.90
N VAL A 18 4.92 2.13 -4.54
CA VAL A 18 4.97 3.15 -5.60
C VAL A 18 3.99 2.78 -6.72
N ILE A 19 3.98 1.52 -7.14
CA ILE A 19 3.05 1.04 -8.17
C ILE A 19 1.59 1.20 -7.69
N THR A 20 1.24 0.73 -6.48
CA THR A 20 -0.14 0.79 -6.00
C THR A 20 -0.62 2.22 -5.79
N VAL A 21 0.25 3.13 -5.32
CA VAL A 21 -0.07 4.56 -5.18
C VAL A 21 -0.32 5.20 -6.54
N LEU A 22 0.50 4.89 -7.56
CA LEU A 22 0.27 5.39 -8.92
C LEU A 22 -1.01 4.82 -9.57
N LEU A 23 -1.44 3.62 -9.15
CA LEU A 23 -2.71 3.03 -9.57
C LEU A 23 -3.92 3.67 -8.87
N HIS A 24 -3.74 4.42 -7.77
CA HIS A 24 -4.84 5.18 -7.20
C HIS A 24 -5.22 6.30 -8.18
N SER A 25 -6.48 6.32 -8.57
CA SER A 25 -7.02 7.41 -9.38
C SER A 25 -6.77 8.75 -8.67
N PRO A 26 -6.18 9.76 -9.33
CA PRO A 26 -5.88 11.07 -8.72
C PRO A 26 -7.13 11.90 -8.38
N LYS A 27 -8.32 11.31 -8.46
CA LYS A 27 -9.61 12.00 -8.36
C LYS A 27 -10.19 11.88 -6.96
N GLY A 28 -9.78 12.82 -6.11
CA GLY A 28 -10.57 13.47 -5.08
C GLY A 28 -11.47 12.61 -4.17
N ASP A 29 -10.92 12.15 -3.05
CA ASP A 29 -11.69 11.82 -1.83
C ASP A 29 -12.14 13.09 -1.05
N GLY A 30 -12.28 14.23 -1.74
CA GLY A 30 -12.88 15.47 -1.21
C GLY A 30 -14.36 15.59 -1.59
N MET A 31 -14.99 16.77 -1.36
CA MET A 31 -16.41 17.10 -1.58
C MET A 31 -17.09 16.61 -2.89
N GLY A 32 -16.36 16.11 -3.89
CA GLY A 32 -16.89 15.41 -5.08
C GLY A 32 -17.45 14.01 -4.80
N GLY A 33 -17.05 13.32 -3.71
CA GLY A 33 -17.64 12.05 -3.29
C GLY A 33 -19.07 12.20 -2.78
N LEU A 34 -19.40 13.33 -2.14
CA LEU A 34 -20.77 13.66 -1.72
C LEU A 34 -21.70 14.02 -2.90
N ALA A 35 -21.15 14.50 -4.01
CA ALA A 35 -21.90 14.73 -5.26
C ALA A 35 -22.10 13.45 -6.11
N SER A 36 -21.47 12.33 -5.71
CA SER A 36 -21.51 11.06 -6.45
C SER A 36 -22.72 10.19 -6.16
N SER A 37 -23.75 10.70 -5.47
CA SER A 37 -25.00 9.98 -5.16
C SER A 37 -25.80 9.48 -6.39
N GLY A 38 -25.27 9.63 -7.61
CA GLY A 38 -25.83 9.11 -8.86
C GLY A 38 -25.07 7.93 -9.53
N SER A 39 -23.94 7.44 -9.01
CA SER A 39 -23.13 6.43 -9.73
C SER A 39 -23.46 4.97 -9.38
N SER A 40 -24.74 4.60 -9.49
CA SER A 40 -25.21 3.20 -9.40
C SER A 40 -24.93 2.39 -10.69
N MET A 41 -23.72 2.41 -11.24
CA MET A 41 -23.47 1.73 -12.53
C MET A 41 -22.24 0.81 -12.64
N PHE A 42 -21.36 0.67 -11.63
CA PHE A 42 -20.30 -0.38 -11.67
C PHE A 42 -19.90 -0.90 -10.26
N THR A 43 -20.58 -1.95 -9.76
CA THR A 43 -20.23 -2.61 -8.49
C THR A 43 -18.79 -3.19 -8.47
N SER A 44 -18.29 -3.65 -9.63
CA SER A 44 -16.96 -4.24 -9.78
C SER A 44 -15.82 -3.22 -9.63
N ALA A 45 -16.00 -1.99 -10.11
CA ALA A 45 -14.99 -0.93 -10.02
C ALA A 45 -14.78 -0.49 -8.56
N ARG A 46 -15.87 -0.28 -7.81
CA ARG A 46 -15.83 0.05 -6.37
C ARG A 46 -15.15 -1.04 -5.54
N SER A 47 -15.39 -2.31 -5.87
CA SER A 47 -14.75 -3.46 -5.20
C SER A 47 -13.24 -3.53 -5.48
N ALA A 48 -12.82 -3.24 -6.72
CA ALA A 48 -11.41 -3.19 -7.10
C ALA A 48 -10.67 -2.05 -6.38
N GLU A 49 -11.27 -0.87 -6.27
CA GLU A 49 -10.71 0.26 -5.52
C GLU A 49 -10.58 -0.05 -4.02
N ALA A 50 -11.61 -0.64 -3.41
CA ALA A 50 -11.56 -1.07 -2.01
C ALA A 50 -10.45 -2.10 -1.75
N THR A 51 -10.24 -3.02 -2.70
CA THR A 51 -9.16 -4.01 -2.65
C THR A 51 -7.79 -3.36 -2.80
N LEU A 52 -7.63 -2.45 -3.77
CA LEU A 52 -6.38 -1.71 -3.99
C LEU A 52 -5.98 -0.87 -2.77
N ASN A 53 -6.96 -0.25 -2.10
CA ASN A 53 -6.76 0.47 -0.85
C ASN A 53 -6.27 -0.47 0.26
N ARG A 54 -6.95 -1.62 0.46
CA ARG A 54 -6.54 -2.61 1.47
C ARG A 54 -5.12 -3.14 1.22
N ILE A 55 -4.78 -3.42 -0.04
CA ILE A 55 -3.42 -3.86 -0.43
C ILE A 55 -2.40 -2.77 -0.10
N THR A 56 -2.71 -1.51 -0.42
CA THR A 56 -1.80 -0.38 -0.19
C THR A 56 -1.54 -0.15 1.30
N TRP A 57 -2.58 -0.17 2.12
CA TRP A 57 -2.42 -0.09 3.58
C TRP A 57 -1.62 -1.26 4.16
N THR A 58 -1.83 -2.47 3.63
CA THR A 58 -1.07 -3.66 4.05
C THR A 58 0.40 -3.52 3.69
N LEU A 59 0.70 -3.12 2.45
CA LEU A 59 2.07 -2.86 1.99
C LEU A 59 2.73 -1.73 2.78
N LEU A 60 1.97 -0.68 3.13
CA LEU A 60 2.47 0.45 3.91
C LEU A 60 2.88 0.01 5.32
N ALA A 61 2.03 -0.78 5.99
CA ALA A 61 2.32 -1.33 7.31
C ALA A 61 3.57 -2.23 7.27
N ILE A 62 3.69 -3.09 6.26
CA ILE A 62 4.87 -3.96 6.08
C ILE A 62 6.12 -3.12 5.83
N PHE A 63 6.06 -2.14 4.93
CA PHE A 63 7.20 -1.30 4.58
C PHE A 63 7.71 -0.51 5.79
N LEU A 64 6.81 0.15 6.53
CA LEU A 64 7.17 0.92 7.73
C LEU A 64 7.64 0.02 8.87
N GLY A 65 7.00 -1.14 9.07
CA GLY A 65 7.40 -2.13 10.06
C GLY A 65 8.81 -2.68 9.79
N LEU A 66 9.10 -3.03 8.54
CA LEU A 66 10.43 -3.48 8.14
C LEU A 66 11.45 -2.33 8.18
N ALA A 67 11.08 -1.11 7.79
CA ALA A 67 11.97 0.06 7.85
C ALA A 67 12.44 0.31 9.28
N THR A 68 11.50 0.31 10.24
CA THR A 68 11.81 0.50 11.66
C THR A 68 12.62 -0.65 12.23
N ALA A 69 12.25 -1.90 11.96
CA ALA A 69 12.95 -3.08 12.46
C ALA A 69 14.38 -3.23 11.90
N LEU A 70 14.58 -2.98 10.60
CA LEU A 70 15.90 -2.99 9.96
C LEU A 70 16.76 -1.82 10.44
N SER A 71 16.17 -0.62 10.61
CA SER A 71 16.86 0.56 11.13
C SER A 71 17.32 0.38 12.58
N ALA A 72 16.46 -0.20 13.43
CA ALA A 72 16.78 -0.50 14.82
C ALA A 72 17.82 -1.64 14.97
N GLY A 73 18.16 -2.33 13.88
CA GLY A 73 19.18 -3.37 13.88
C GLY A 73 18.78 -4.63 14.64
N TRP A 74 17.47 -4.90 14.80
CA TRP A 74 16.98 -6.07 15.55
C TRP A 74 17.47 -7.42 15.01
N PHE A 75 17.94 -7.44 13.76
CA PHE A 75 18.44 -8.64 13.08
C PHE A 75 19.96 -8.62 12.87
N LYS A 76 20.69 -7.62 13.39
CA LYS A 76 22.16 -7.61 13.39
C LYS A 76 22.66 -8.65 14.41
N GLY A 77 22.73 -9.91 14.00
CA GLY A 77 23.22 -11.01 14.83
C GLY A 77 22.56 -12.37 14.60
N LEU A 78 21.50 -12.42 13.78
CA LEU A 78 20.84 -13.64 13.29
C LEU A 78 21.32 -14.00 11.87
#